data_AF-A0A7V1N1U5-F1
#
_entry.id   AF-A0A7V1N1U5-F1
#
_cell.length_a   1.000
_cell.length_b   1.000
_cell.length_c   1.000
_cell.angle_alpha   90.00
_cell.angle_beta   90.00
_cell.angle_gamma   90.00
#
_symmetry.space_group_name_H-M   'P 1'
#
loop_
_entity.id
_entity.type
_entity.pdbx_description
1 polymer ?
#
loop_
_entity_poly.entity_id
_entity_poly.type
_entity_poly.pdbx_seq_one_letter_code
_entity_poly.pdbx_strand_id
1 'polypeptide(L)'
;MKFTAAIIAFCFFLPAYTKVEASIAISREMKGSFITTVRGSSVTQPPYIQVIRSREGLEYTLSRFERFKKKITQKRIDKLRKKLSNTNYKKNMLVCVFSPPMDNFKMNIKSLAENEDGSAIEAIVTYIHKIKNVRIPPFKSIHYVMAIIPKSDLPVILRSEEIFSSKNRKDTKKVTVTGRLMLLNNGVDLQLVPVVIKRGSKNSYYVKGAQAKPLLKHVGKVVTLKGAVSIERDSPYEWDLTVDRVVKIY
;
A
#
# COMPACT_ATOMS: atom_id res chain seq x y z
N MET A 1 8.55 -30.15 68.56
CA MET A 1 8.07 -28.74 68.63
C MET A 1 8.55 -28.02 67.39
N LYS A 2 7.62 -27.37 66.67
CA LYS A 2 7.75 -26.96 65.26
C LYS A 2 8.67 -25.75 65.10
N PHE A 3 9.64 -25.89 64.21
CA PHE A 3 10.53 -24.84 63.76
C PHE A 3 9.85 -23.89 62.78
N THR A 4 10.25 -22.63 62.92
CA THR A 4 9.99 -21.42 62.15
C THR A 4 9.98 -21.58 60.63
N ALA A 5 8.93 -21.08 59.99
CA ALA A 5 8.95 -20.57 58.62
C ALA A 5 7.92 -19.44 58.50
N ALA A 6 8.29 -18.27 59.02
CA ALA A 6 7.62 -17.02 58.68
C ALA A 6 7.99 -16.66 57.23
N ILE A 7 7.31 -17.30 56.28
CA ILE A 7 7.28 -16.83 54.90
C ILE A 7 6.43 -15.57 54.93
N ILE A 8 7.11 -14.43 54.97
CA ILE A 8 6.57 -13.13 54.65
C ILE A 8 6.05 -13.24 53.21
N ALA A 9 4.79 -13.62 53.06
CA ALA A 9 4.02 -13.40 51.85
C ALA A 9 3.76 -11.89 51.79
N PHE A 10 4.81 -11.14 51.44
CA PHE A 10 4.71 -9.80 50.93
C PHE A 10 4.05 -9.95 49.56
N CYS A 11 2.72 -10.08 49.58
CA CYS A 11 1.90 -9.95 48.40
C CYS A 11 2.11 -8.52 47.89
N PHE A 12 3.13 -8.35 47.04
CA PHE A 12 3.18 -7.31 46.04
C PHE A 12 1.93 -7.48 45.18
N PHE A 13 0.80 -6.93 45.64
CA PHE A 13 -0.21 -6.39 44.76
C PHE A 13 0.45 -5.19 44.07
N LEU A 14 1.27 -5.48 43.07
CA LEU A 14 1.50 -4.52 42.00
C LEU A 14 0.12 -4.31 41.37
N PRO A 15 -0.48 -3.12 41.47
CA PRO A 15 -1.54 -2.80 40.54
C PRO A 15 -0.87 -2.88 39.17
N ALA A 16 -1.21 -3.91 38.40
CA ALA A 16 -1.03 -3.87 36.96
C ALA A 16 -1.92 -2.72 36.48
N TYR A 17 -1.40 -1.50 36.54
CA TYR A 17 -1.90 -0.37 35.79
C TYR A 17 -1.66 -0.73 34.33
N THR A 18 -2.56 -1.53 33.76
CA THR A 18 -2.84 -1.44 32.34
C THR A 18 -3.41 -0.04 32.17
N LYS A 19 -2.53 0.94 31.92
CA LYS A 19 -2.96 2.25 31.44
C LYS A 19 -3.81 1.97 30.21
N VAL A 20 -5.11 2.15 30.35
CA VAL A 20 -6.04 2.10 29.23
C VAL A 20 -5.51 3.12 28.24
N GLU A 21 -5.11 2.67 27.05
CA GLU A 21 -4.67 3.53 25.95
C GLU A 21 -5.69 4.69 25.83
N ALA A 22 -5.28 5.88 26.24
CA ALA A 22 -6.17 7.03 26.24
C ALA A 22 -6.39 7.44 24.78
N SER A 23 -7.52 7.04 24.20
CA SER A 23 -7.90 7.41 22.85
C SER A 23 -8.02 8.94 22.76
N ILE A 24 -7.30 9.53 21.82
CA ILE A 24 -7.31 10.98 21.59
C ILE A 24 -8.50 11.33 20.70
N ALA A 25 -9.34 12.25 21.17
CA ALA A 25 -10.52 12.67 20.43
C ALA A 25 -10.16 13.39 19.13
N ILE A 26 -10.74 12.94 18.02
CA ILE A 26 -10.64 13.60 16.71
C ILE A 26 -11.81 14.56 16.56
N SER A 27 -11.52 15.86 16.59
CA SER A 27 -12.55 16.90 16.40
C SER A 27 -13.05 16.98 14.96
N ARG A 28 -12.16 16.73 13.99
CA ARG A 28 -12.49 16.76 12.57
C ARG A 28 -11.51 15.94 11.76
N GLU A 29 -12.03 15.17 10.81
CA GLU A 29 -11.23 14.45 9.82
C GLU A 29 -11.48 15.01 8.41
N MET A 30 -10.42 15.14 7.61
CA MET A 30 -10.49 15.61 6.22
C MET A 30 -9.67 14.68 5.33
N LYS A 31 -10.31 14.19 4.27
CA LYS A 31 -9.69 13.30 3.28
C LYS A 31 -9.65 13.95 1.92
N GLY A 32 -8.65 13.61 1.13
CA GLY A 32 -8.56 14.06 -0.24
C GLY A 32 -7.30 13.56 -0.94
N SER A 33 -7.01 14.16 -2.08
CA SER A 33 -5.77 13.90 -2.80
C SER A 33 -5.30 15.10 -3.62
N PHE A 34 -3.99 15.20 -3.82
CA PHE A 34 -3.34 16.17 -4.69
C PHE A 34 -2.82 15.45 -5.93
N ILE A 35 -3.29 15.85 -7.11
CA ILE A 35 -2.83 15.26 -8.37
C ILE A 35 -1.43 15.80 -8.65
N THR A 36 -0.48 14.90 -8.82
CA THR A 36 0.93 15.24 -9.10
C THR A 36 1.21 15.26 -10.60
N THR A 37 2.44 15.59 -10.98
CA THR A 37 2.95 15.46 -12.35
C THR A 37 3.60 14.11 -12.63
N VAL A 38 3.81 13.28 -11.60
CA VAL A 38 4.48 11.97 -11.68
C VAL A 38 3.59 10.97 -12.42
N ARG A 39 4.19 10.17 -13.31
CA ARG A 39 3.56 9.07 -14.05
C ARG A 39 4.37 7.78 -13.86
N GLY A 40 3.74 6.64 -14.09
CA GLY A 40 4.40 5.32 -14.08
C GLY A 40 3.75 4.34 -13.10
N SER A 41 4.27 3.12 -13.05
CA SER A 41 3.91 2.12 -12.04
C SER A 41 4.39 2.54 -10.66
N SER A 42 3.66 2.14 -9.62
CA SER A 42 4.01 2.40 -8.22
C SER A 42 4.30 1.07 -7.54
N VAL A 43 5.47 0.93 -6.93
CA VAL A 43 5.70 -0.10 -5.92
C VAL A 43 4.96 0.35 -4.67
N THR A 44 4.27 -0.57 -3.98
CA THR A 44 3.61 -0.24 -2.71
C THR A 44 4.64 0.27 -1.71
N GLN A 45 4.31 1.38 -1.06
CA GLN A 45 5.12 2.08 -0.08
C GLN A 45 4.17 2.58 1.02
N PRO A 46 4.60 2.52 2.29
CA PRO A 46 3.77 2.98 3.39
C PRO A 46 3.55 4.49 3.31
N PRO A 47 2.44 4.99 3.89
CA PRO A 47 2.24 6.43 4.06
C PRO A 47 3.27 7.01 5.03
N TYR A 48 3.38 8.34 5.03
CA TYR A 48 4.22 9.09 5.97
C TYR A 48 3.39 10.11 6.73
N ILE A 49 3.84 10.49 7.92
CA ILE A 49 3.16 11.41 8.82
C ILE A 49 3.84 12.78 8.81
N GLN A 50 3.06 13.83 9.01
CA GLN A 50 3.52 15.17 9.26
C GLN A 50 2.60 15.84 10.29
N VAL A 51 3.20 16.38 11.34
CA VAL A 51 2.46 17.08 12.40
C VAL A 51 2.58 18.58 12.19
N ILE A 52 1.45 19.28 12.25
CA ILE A 52 1.37 20.72 12.05
C ILE A 52 0.80 21.35 13.32
N ARG A 53 1.63 22.13 14.02
CA ARG A 53 1.29 22.78 15.30
C ARG A 53 1.06 24.28 15.18
N SER A 54 1.22 24.86 13.99
CA SER A 54 1.06 26.29 13.74
C SER A 54 0.48 26.58 12.36
N ARG A 55 0.02 27.82 12.16
CA ARG A 55 -0.50 28.29 10.88
C ARG A 55 0.60 28.37 9.82
N GLU A 56 1.79 28.77 10.21
CA GLU A 56 2.96 28.86 9.33
C GLU A 56 3.39 27.46 8.86
N GLY A 57 3.35 26.47 9.75
CA GLY A 57 3.59 25.07 9.40
C GLY A 57 2.57 24.52 8.41
N LEU A 58 1.31 24.97 8.50
CA LEU A 58 0.28 24.63 7.50
C LEU A 58 0.65 25.22 6.14
N GLU A 59 0.93 26.52 6.07
CA GLU A 59 1.24 27.18 4.80
C GLU A 59 2.50 26.59 4.15
N TYR A 60 3.55 26.34 4.94
CA TYR A 60 4.75 25.66 4.46
C TYR A 60 4.43 24.30 3.82
N THR A 61 3.55 23.52 4.46
CA THR A 61 3.13 22.20 3.97
C THR A 61 2.31 22.32 2.68
N LEU A 62 1.36 23.24 2.62
CA LEU A 62 0.52 23.44 1.45
C LEU A 62 1.32 23.96 0.25
N SER A 63 2.22 24.92 0.45
CA SER A 63 3.09 25.47 -0.61
C SER A 63 4.02 24.43 -1.22
N ARG A 64 4.40 23.37 -0.48
CA ARG A 64 5.13 22.23 -1.06
C ARG A 64 4.34 21.57 -2.18
N PHE A 65 3.02 21.45 -2.04
CA PHE A 65 2.14 20.81 -3.02
C PHE A 65 1.71 21.75 -4.16
N GLU A 66 1.77 23.07 -3.98
CA GLU A 66 1.51 24.06 -5.05
C GLU A 66 2.50 23.93 -6.21
N ARG A 67 3.71 23.41 -5.93
CA ARG A 67 4.77 23.16 -6.93
C ARG A 67 4.36 22.23 -8.07
N PHE A 68 3.29 21.43 -7.92
CA PHE A 68 2.80 20.57 -9.00
C PHE A 68 2.20 21.32 -10.19
N LYS A 69 1.88 22.63 -10.05
CA LYS A 69 1.35 23.50 -11.12
C LYS A 69 0.12 22.92 -11.86
N LYS A 70 -0.72 22.13 -11.17
CA LYS A 70 -1.98 21.58 -11.70
C LYS A 70 -3.17 22.41 -11.20
N LYS A 71 -3.98 22.95 -12.12
CA LYS A 71 -5.17 23.78 -11.77
C LYS A 71 -6.14 23.07 -10.82
N ILE A 72 -6.38 21.78 -11.01
CA ILE A 72 -7.25 20.99 -10.12
C ILE A 72 -6.64 20.86 -8.73
N THR A 73 -5.33 20.62 -8.65
CA THR A 73 -4.61 20.52 -7.38
C THR A 73 -4.60 21.84 -6.64
N GLN A 74 -4.36 22.96 -7.34
CA GLN A 74 -4.43 24.30 -6.74
C GLN A 74 -5.80 24.58 -6.13
N LYS A 75 -6.89 24.33 -6.87
CA LYS A 75 -8.25 24.46 -6.33
C LYS A 75 -8.49 23.62 -5.07
N ARG A 76 -7.92 22.40 -5.01
CA ARG A 76 -8.02 21.53 -3.83
C ARG A 76 -7.22 22.08 -2.66
N ILE A 77 -6.02 22.63 -2.91
CA ILE A 77 -5.18 23.29 -1.92
C ILE A 77 -5.90 24.52 -1.36
N ASP A 78 -6.41 25.41 -2.20
CA ASP A 78 -7.12 26.62 -1.76
C ASP A 78 -8.36 26.29 -0.93
N LYS A 79 -9.12 25.25 -1.33
CA LYS A 79 -10.27 24.76 -0.56
C LYS A 79 -9.84 24.22 0.80
N LEU A 80 -8.71 23.51 0.87
CA LEU A 80 -8.19 22.98 2.12
C LEU A 80 -7.66 24.10 3.03
N ARG A 81 -6.93 25.06 2.46
CA ARG A 81 -6.45 26.28 3.13
C ARG A 81 -7.61 27.03 3.78
N LYS A 82 -8.70 27.28 3.04
CA LYS A 82 -9.91 27.93 3.57
C LYS A 82 -10.61 27.11 4.66
N LYS A 83 -10.57 25.78 4.59
CA LYS A 83 -11.13 24.93 5.66
C LYS A 83 -10.30 24.96 6.94
N LEU A 84 -8.99 25.10 6.81
CA LEU A 84 -8.03 25.04 7.92
C LEU A 84 -7.63 26.41 8.47
N SER A 85 -7.99 27.51 7.80
CA SER A 85 -7.69 28.88 8.22
C SER A 85 -8.32 29.23 9.56
N ASN A 86 -9.47 28.63 9.88
CA ASN A 86 -10.24 28.94 11.09
C ASN A 86 -9.87 28.01 12.27
N THR A 87 -8.91 27.11 12.08
CA THR A 87 -8.45 26.23 13.16
C THR A 87 -7.65 27.03 14.18
N ASN A 88 -8.00 26.93 15.47
CA ASN A 88 -7.22 27.54 16.54
C ASN A 88 -5.99 26.69 16.88
N TYR A 89 -4.85 27.01 16.25
CA TYR A 89 -3.56 26.30 16.46
C TYR A 89 -2.92 26.53 17.84
N LYS A 90 -3.49 27.39 18.69
CA LYS A 90 -3.08 27.48 20.10
C LYS A 90 -3.63 26.32 20.92
N LYS A 91 -4.84 25.84 20.59
CA LYS A 91 -5.53 24.77 21.32
C LYS A 91 -5.52 23.43 20.59
N ASN A 92 -5.39 23.46 19.26
CA ASN A 92 -5.45 22.27 18.42
C ASN A 92 -4.17 22.11 17.60
N MET A 93 -3.89 20.89 17.19
CA MET A 93 -2.89 20.57 16.18
C MET A 93 -3.47 19.66 15.10
N LEU A 94 -2.76 19.57 13.99
CA LEU A 94 -3.12 18.74 12.84
C LEU A 94 -2.16 17.57 12.73
N VAL A 95 -2.71 16.35 12.76
CA VAL A 95 -1.99 15.13 12.39
C VAL A 95 -2.34 14.82 10.94
N CYS A 96 -1.35 14.97 10.06
CA CYS A 96 -1.51 14.75 8.63
C CYS A 96 -0.79 13.47 8.22
N VAL A 97 -1.51 12.59 7.54
CA VAL A 97 -0.96 11.37 6.97
C VAL A 97 -1.08 11.50 5.46
N PHE A 98 0.04 11.33 4.77
CA PHE A 98 0.17 11.48 3.33
C PHE A 98 0.65 10.18 2.71
N SER A 99 0.15 9.84 1.53
CA SER A 99 0.77 8.78 0.74
C SER A 99 1.96 9.34 -0.05
N PRO A 100 2.95 8.52 -0.41
CA PRO A 100 3.79 8.84 -1.55
C PRO A 100 2.92 9.00 -2.82
N PRO A 101 3.44 9.61 -3.91
CA PRO A 101 2.70 9.71 -5.16
C PRO A 101 2.29 8.32 -5.66
N MET A 102 1.00 8.03 -5.60
CA MET A 102 0.44 6.71 -5.92
C MET A 102 -0.89 6.82 -6.66
N ASP A 103 -1.25 5.77 -7.38
CA ASP A 103 -2.54 5.60 -8.00
C ASP A 103 -3.36 4.58 -7.20
N ASN A 104 -4.70 4.70 -7.23
CA ASN A 104 -5.61 3.73 -6.60
C ASN A 104 -5.29 3.43 -5.11
N PHE A 105 -4.78 4.42 -4.39
CA PHE A 105 -4.43 4.32 -2.98
C PHE A 105 -5.58 4.82 -2.09
N LYS A 106 -5.86 4.11 -1.01
CA LYS A 106 -6.80 4.53 0.03
C LYS A 106 -6.14 4.39 1.39
N MET A 107 -6.39 5.33 2.27
CA MET A 107 -5.92 5.26 3.65
C MET A 107 -6.92 5.90 4.60
N ASN A 108 -6.91 5.42 5.84
CA ASN A 108 -7.76 5.89 6.93
C ASN A 108 -6.96 5.86 8.24
N ILE A 109 -7.16 6.86 9.09
CA ILE A 109 -6.71 6.81 10.49
C ILE A 109 -7.72 5.92 11.23
N LYS A 110 -7.24 4.81 11.79
CA LYS A 110 -8.03 3.84 12.56
C LYS A 110 -8.19 4.33 14.00
N SER A 111 -7.09 4.77 14.61
CA SER A 111 -7.08 5.35 15.94
C SER A 111 -5.90 6.31 16.11
N LEU A 112 -6.07 7.25 17.05
CA LEU A 112 -5.01 8.06 17.62
C LEU A 112 -5.06 7.81 19.13
N ALA A 113 -4.00 7.28 19.73
CA ALA A 113 -3.96 6.99 21.15
C ALA A 113 -2.58 7.32 21.72
N GLU A 114 -2.50 7.57 23.01
CA GLU A 114 -1.19 7.60 23.69
C GLU A 114 -0.60 6.18 23.74
N ASN A 115 0.70 6.06 23.52
CA ASN A 115 1.43 4.81 23.68
C ASN A 115 1.34 4.32 25.13
N GLU A 116 1.62 3.04 25.39
CA GLU A 116 1.56 2.41 26.71
C GLU A 116 2.33 3.21 27.79
N ASP A 117 3.50 3.76 27.41
CA ASP A 117 4.35 4.57 28.29
C ASP A 117 3.88 6.03 28.46
N GLY A 118 2.92 6.50 27.64
CA GLY A 118 2.48 7.90 27.58
C GLY A 118 3.50 8.87 26.98
N SER A 119 4.56 8.34 26.37
CA SER A 119 5.68 9.13 25.83
C SER A 119 5.43 9.69 24.42
N ALA A 120 4.46 9.14 23.70
CA ALA A 120 4.15 9.50 22.32
C ALA A 120 2.67 9.27 22.01
N ILE A 121 2.20 9.93 20.96
CA ILE A 121 0.90 9.67 20.34
C ILE A 121 1.11 8.70 19.17
N GLU A 122 0.46 7.55 19.21
CA GLU A 122 0.45 6.60 18.11
C GLU A 122 -0.71 6.87 17.17
N ALA A 123 -0.37 7.07 15.90
CA ALA A 123 -1.32 7.15 14.81
C ALA A 123 -1.38 5.83 14.06
N ILE A 124 -2.42 5.03 14.34
CA ILE A 124 -2.66 3.76 13.65
C ILE A 124 -3.39 4.06 12.35
N VAL A 125 -2.73 3.81 11.23
CA VAL A 125 -3.25 4.09 9.88
C VAL A 125 -3.35 2.79 9.11
N THR A 126 -4.53 2.54 8.55
CA THR A 126 -4.72 1.46 7.60
C THR A 126 -4.65 2.00 6.19
N TYR A 127 -4.01 1.27 5.28
CA TYR A 127 -3.96 1.64 3.88
C TYR A 127 -4.16 0.45 2.95
N ILE A 128 -4.68 0.73 1.77
CA ILE A 128 -4.91 -0.23 0.68
C ILE A 128 -4.34 0.39 -0.59
N HIS A 129 -3.42 -0.32 -1.23
CA HIS A 129 -2.96 0.01 -2.58
C HIS A 129 -3.46 -1.04 -3.57
N LYS A 130 -4.12 -0.61 -4.65
CA LYS A 130 -4.57 -1.52 -5.72
C LYS A 130 -3.83 -1.21 -7.00
N ILE A 131 -2.82 -2.00 -7.31
CA ILE A 131 -2.09 -1.90 -8.57
C ILE A 131 -3.06 -2.26 -9.70
N LYS A 132 -3.31 -1.31 -10.61
CA LYS A 132 -4.11 -1.53 -11.82
C LYS A 132 -3.23 -1.45 -13.05
N ASN A 133 -3.38 -2.42 -13.95
CA ASN A 133 -2.74 -2.38 -15.25
C ASN A 133 -3.57 -1.49 -16.20
N VAL A 134 -3.11 -0.25 -16.43
CA VAL A 134 -3.76 0.70 -17.35
C VAL A 134 -2.81 0.99 -18.51
N ARG A 135 -3.33 0.96 -19.74
CA ARG A 135 -2.55 1.20 -20.98
C ARG A 135 -1.76 2.51 -20.96
N ILE A 136 -2.34 3.55 -20.36
CA ILE A 136 -1.70 4.85 -20.14
C ILE A 136 -1.66 5.06 -18.63
N PRO A 137 -0.48 5.06 -17.99
CA PRO A 137 -0.38 5.28 -16.55
C PRO A 137 -1.01 6.63 -16.18
N PRO A 138 -1.97 6.67 -15.24
CA PRO A 138 -2.57 7.93 -14.81
C PRO A 138 -1.52 8.80 -14.11
N PHE A 139 -1.82 10.10 -13.98
CA PHE A 139 -1.07 10.94 -13.04
C PHE A 139 -1.26 10.42 -11.62
N LYS A 140 -0.15 10.20 -10.92
CA LYS A 140 -0.18 9.76 -9.52
C LYS A 140 -0.73 10.87 -8.64
N SER A 141 -1.33 10.49 -7.52
CA SER A 141 -1.84 11.42 -6.52
C SER A 141 -1.17 11.19 -5.17
N ILE A 142 -0.94 12.28 -4.44
CA ILE A 142 -0.64 12.21 -3.01
C ILE A 142 -1.98 12.23 -2.31
N HIS A 143 -2.39 11.09 -1.77
CA HIS A 143 -3.58 10.99 -0.94
C HIS A 143 -3.26 11.60 0.42
N TYR A 144 -4.26 12.16 1.10
CA TYR A 144 -4.09 12.66 2.46
C TYR A 144 -5.29 12.35 3.35
N VAL A 145 -5.00 12.16 4.63
CA VAL A 145 -5.96 12.19 5.74
C VAL A 145 -5.41 13.15 6.78
N MET A 146 -6.22 14.12 7.20
CA MET A 146 -5.86 15.11 8.20
C MET A 146 -6.85 15.05 9.35
N ALA A 147 -6.35 14.82 10.56
CA ALA A 147 -7.14 14.84 11.79
C ALA A 147 -6.76 16.07 12.62
N ILE A 148 -7.77 16.82 13.07
CA ILE A 148 -7.60 17.89 14.06
C ILE A 148 -7.79 17.27 15.44
N ILE A 149 -6.77 17.37 16.28
CA ILE A 149 -6.76 16.88 17.65
C ILE A 149 -6.38 17.99 18.63
N PRO A 150 -6.68 17.84 19.94
CA PRO A 150 -6.13 18.72 20.97
C PRO A 150 -4.62 18.83 20.85
N LYS A 151 -4.10 20.04 21.06
CA LYS A 151 -2.67 20.29 20.94
C LYS A 151 -1.91 19.52 22.01
N SER A 152 -0.86 18.83 21.58
CA SER A 152 0.05 18.12 22.45
C SER A 152 1.48 18.33 21.97
N ASP A 153 2.40 18.41 22.93
CA ASP A 153 3.83 18.51 22.68
C ASP A 153 4.48 17.13 22.47
N LEU A 154 3.73 16.06 22.75
CA LEU A 154 4.18 14.69 22.52
C LEU A 154 4.51 14.46 21.03
N PRO A 155 5.57 13.68 20.74
CA PRO A 155 5.84 13.23 19.37
C PRO A 155 4.69 12.34 18.88
N VAL A 156 4.41 12.41 17.57
CA VAL A 156 3.40 11.56 16.93
C VAL A 156 4.12 10.54 16.05
N ILE A 157 3.88 9.26 16.32
CA ILE A 157 4.51 8.13 15.64
C ILE A 157 3.46 7.47 14.74
N LEU A 158 3.85 7.10 13.52
CA LEU A 158 2.98 6.42 12.58
C LEU A 158 3.14 4.91 12.68
N ARG A 159 2.05 4.19 12.99
CA ARG A 159 1.94 2.73 12.80
C ARG A 159 1.06 2.47 11.59
N SER A 160 1.66 2.03 10.48
CA SER A 160 0.93 1.79 9.23
C SER A 160 0.68 0.30 9.00
N GLU A 161 -0.59 -0.07 8.85
CA GLU A 161 -1.04 -1.43 8.53
C GLU A 161 -1.51 -1.50 7.07
N GLU A 162 -0.86 -2.34 6.27
CA GLU A 162 -1.35 -2.64 4.91
C GLU A 162 -2.51 -3.64 4.97
N ILE A 163 -3.66 -3.25 4.45
CA ILE A 163 -4.77 -4.15 4.22
C ILE A 163 -4.57 -4.77 2.83
N PHE A 164 -4.07 -5.99 2.81
CA PHE A 164 -4.04 -6.81 1.60
C PHE A 164 -5.48 -7.15 1.20
N SER A 165 -5.93 -6.62 0.07
CA SER A 165 -7.18 -7.06 -0.52
C SER A 165 -6.98 -8.48 -1.02
N SER A 166 -7.49 -9.47 -0.28
CA SER A 166 -7.47 -10.90 -0.64
C SER A 166 -8.18 -11.24 -1.96
N LYS A 167 -8.71 -10.24 -2.69
CA LYS A 167 -9.36 -10.42 -3.99
C LYS A 167 -8.42 -10.86 -5.13
N ASN A 168 -7.11 -10.98 -4.91
CA ASN A 168 -6.22 -11.61 -5.90
C ASN A 168 -6.06 -13.13 -5.70
N ARG A 169 -6.57 -13.72 -4.61
CA ARG A 169 -6.68 -15.18 -4.48
C ARG A 169 -8.03 -15.66 -5.02
N LYS A 170 -8.20 -15.61 -6.34
CA LYS A 170 -9.06 -16.51 -7.15
C LYS A 170 -9.17 -15.96 -8.57
N ASP A 171 -8.48 -16.62 -9.49
CA ASP A 171 -9.13 -17.41 -10.54
C ASP A 171 -8.01 -18.05 -11.38
N THR A 172 -7.82 -19.36 -11.24
CA THR A 172 -7.06 -20.17 -12.21
C THR A 172 -7.85 -20.16 -13.52
N LYS A 173 -7.73 -19.07 -14.28
CA LYS A 173 -8.41 -18.94 -15.56
C LYS A 173 -7.73 -19.89 -16.53
N LYS A 174 -8.49 -20.87 -17.02
CA LYS A 174 -8.04 -21.73 -18.10
C LYS A 174 -7.96 -20.91 -19.38
N VAL A 175 -6.78 -20.86 -19.98
CA VAL A 175 -6.51 -20.12 -21.21
C VAL A 175 -5.81 -21.02 -22.22
N THR A 176 -5.94 -20.65 -23.48
CA THR A 176 -5.13 -21.20 -24.58
C THR A 176 -4.32 -20.05 -25.15
N VAL A 177 -2.99 -20.17 -25.13
CA VAL A 177 -2.05 -19.12 -25.55
C VAL A 177 -1.15 -19.68 -26.63
N THR A 178 -1.02 -18.93 -27.73
CA THR A 178 -0.03 -19.22 -28.79
C THR A 178 1.10 -18.20 -28.70
N GLY A 179 2.33 -18.70 -28.52
CA GLY A 179 3.51 -17.87 -28.29
C GLY A 179 4.79 -18.54 -28.76
N ARG A 180 5.86 -17.76 -28.87
CA ARG A 180 7.22 -18.26 -29.05
C ARG A 180 7.79 -18.64 -27.70
N LEU A 181 8.34 -19.85 -27.59
CA LEU A 181 9.06 -20.27 -26.40
C LEU A 181 10.46 -19.67 -26.39
N MET A 182 10.84 -19.10 -25.25
CA MET A 182 12.13 -18.48 -25.00
C MET A 182 12.65 -18.96 -23.65
N LEU A 183 13.98 -18.96 -23.50
CA LEU A 183 14.63 -19.13 -22.20
C LEU A 183 14.90 -17.75 -21.60
N LEU A 184 14.65 -17.63 -20.30
CA LEU A 184 14.97 -16.46 -19.50
C LEU A 184 15.88 -16.85 -18.34
N ASN A 185 16.55 -15.87 -17.72
CA ASN A 185 17.39 -16.06 -16.53
C ASN A 185 18.45 -17.17 -16.72
N ASN A 186 19.31 -17.05 -17.74
CA ASN A 186 20.39 -18.01 -18.02
C ASN A 186 19.95 -19.49 -18.16
N GLY A 187 18.73 -19.71 -18.67
CA GLY A 187 18.22 -21.06 -18.96
C GLY A 187 17.44 -21.72 -17.82
N VAL A 188 17.21 -21.00 -16.72
CA VAL A 188 16.46 -21.51 -15.57
C VAL A 188 14.95 -21.49 -15.82
N ASP A 189 14.45 -20.45 -16.48
CA ASP A 189 13.02 -20.23 -16.65
C ASP A 189 12.59 -20.33 -18.12
N LEU A 190 11.51 -21.06 -18.37
CA LEU A 190 10.88 -21.15 -19.69
C LEU A 190 9.77 -20.10 -19.81
N GLN A 191 9.87 -19.19 -20.78
CA GLN A 191 8.91 -18.13 -21.01
C GLN A 191 8.21 -18.32 -22.36
N LEU A 192 6.89 -18.16 -22.40
CA LEU A 192 6.07 -18.13 -23.60
C LEU A 192 5.66 -16.69 -23.90
N VAL A 193 6.17 -16.16 -25.02
CA VAL A 193 5.90 -14.80 -25.50
C VAL A 193 4.81 -14.85 -26.59
N PRO A 194 3.61 -14.30 -26.38
CA PRO A 194 2.51 -14.43 -27.34
C PRO A 194 2.82 -13.88 -28.73
N VAL A 195 2.50 -14.63 -29.80
CA VAL A 195 2.70 -14.19 -31.20
C VAL A 195 1.55 -13.32 -31.69
N VAL A 196 0.32 -13.62 -31.27
CA VAL A 196 -0.86 -12.82 -31.63
C VAL A 196 -1.20 -11.87 -30.49
N ILE A 197 -0.93 -10.58 -30.72
CA ILE A 197 -1.31 -9.50 -29.81
C ILE A 197 -2.80 -9.22 -30.01
N LYS A 198 -3.67 -9.88 -29.25
CA LYS A 198 -5.06 -9.39 -29.12
C LYS A 198 -5.02 -8.02 -28.42
N ARG A 199 -5.80 -7.06 -28.91
CA ARG A 199 -5.92 -5.72 -28.30
C ARG A 199 -6.28 -5.87 -26.81
N GLY A 200 -5.30 -5.66 -25.92
CA GLY A 200 -5.53 -5.55 -24.47
C GLY A 200 -4.76 -6.50 -23.55
N SER A 201 -4.08 -7.54 -24.04
CA SER A 201 -3.31 -8.45 -23.19
C SER A 201 -1.94 -8.79 -23.79
N LYS A 202 -0.89 -8.15 -23.26
CA LYS A 202 0.52 -8.38 -23.64
C LYS A 202 1.28 -8.96 -22.44
N ASN A 203 0.85 -10.11 -21.96
CA ASN A 203 1.51 -10.75 -20.83
C ASN A 203 2.42 -11.86 -21.35
N SER A 204 3.64 -11.89 -20.86
CA SER A 204 4.52 -13.04 -21.03
C SER A 204 4.17 -14.08 -19.98
N TYR A 205 4.19 -15.35 -20.36
CA TYR A 205 3.78 -16.44 -19.48
C TYR A 205 5.01 -17.28 -19.10
N TYR A 206 5.29 -17.41 -17.81
CA TYR A 206 6.29 -18.34 -17.31
C TYR A 206 5.67 -19.73 -17.21
N VAL A 207 6.25 -20.68 -17.92
CA VAL A 207 5.74 -22.05 -17.97
C VAL A 207 6.16 -22.78 -16.71
N LYS A 208 5.18 -23.20 -15.90
CA LYS A 208 5.37 -23.98 -14.68
C LYS A 208 4.74 -25.37 -14.79
N GLY A 209 5.15 -26.27 -13.90
CA GLY A 209 4.61 -27.62 -13.77
C GLY A 209 5.35 -28.69 -14.57
N ALA A 210 4.78 -29.90 -14.60
CA ALA A 210 5.44 -31.09 -15.17
C ALA A 210 5.80 -30.96 -16.66
N GLN A 211 5.06 -30.13 -17.41
CA GLN A 211 5.28 -29.90 -18.84
C GLN A 211 6.42 -28.90 -19.15
N ALA A 212 6.99 -28.21 -18.15
CA ALA A 212 8.08 -27.27 -18.36
C ALA A 212 9.35 -27.95 -18.91
N LYS A 213 9.78 -29.07 -18.29
CA LYS A 213 10.99 -29.81 -18.73
C LYS A 213 10.85 -30.37 -20.16
N PRO A 214 9.74 -31.05 -20.53
CA PRO A 214 9.55 -31.53 -21.90
C PRO A 214 9.55 -30.41 -22.97
N LEU A 215 9.12 -29.20 -22.61
CA LEU A 215 9.03 -28.07 -23.56
C LEU A 215 10.38 -27.41 -23.85
N LEU A 216 11.43 -27.68 -23.07
CA LEU A 216 12.79 -27.16 -23.30
C LEU A 216 13.33 -27.51 -24.70
N LYS A 217 12.98 -28.69 -25.23
CA LYS A 217 13.38 -29.11 -26.59
C LYS A 217 12.72 -28.31 -27.72
N HIS A 218 11.75 -27.46 -27.39
CA HIS A 218 11.00 -26.63 -28.33
C HIS A 218 11.27 -25.13 -28.14
N VAL A 219 12.31 -24.77 -27.39
CA VAL A 219 12.78 -23.39 -27.28
C VAL A 219 13.06 -22.82 -28.68
N GLY A 220 12.63 -21.58 -28.91
CA GLY A 220 12.74 -20.89 -30.19
C GLY A 220 11.58 -21.16 -31.15
N LYS A 221 10.76 -22.19 -30.93
CA LYS A 221 9.59 -22.51 -31.75
C LYS A 221 8.33 -21.78 -31.28
N VAL A 222 7.34 -21.71 -32.17
CA VAL A 222 6.00 -21.22 -31.83
C VAL A 222 5.15 -22.39 -31.37
N VAL A 223 4.53 -22.28 -30.21
CA VAL A 223 3.71 -23.32 -29.61
C VAL A 223 2.38 -22.75 -29.13
N THR A 224 1.35 -23.60 -29.12
CA THR A 224 0.07 -23.32 -28.50
C THR A 224 -0.09 -24.20 -27.28
N LEU A 225 -0.20 -23.57 -26.11
CA LEU A 225 -0.33 -24.23 -24.81
C LEU A 225 -1.72 -23.94 -24.23
N LYS A 226 -2.33 -24.95 -23.59
CA LYS A 226 -3.54 -24.81 -22.80
C LYS A 226 -3.21 -25.09 -21.34
N GLY A 227 -3.65 -24.21 -20.44
CA GLY A 227 -3.32 -24.33 -19.04
C GLY A 227 -4.03 -23.31 -18.16
N ALA A 228 -3.75 -23.38 -16.87
CA ALA A 228 -4.29 -22.47 -15.88
C ALA A 228 -3.28 -21.35 -15.58
N VAL A 229 -3.75 -20.10 -15.60
CA VAL A 229 -2.92 -18.94 -15.28
C VAL A 229 -3.08 -18.58 -13.81
N SER A 230 -1.97 -18.37 -13.11
CA SER A 230 -1.93 -17.74 -11.80
C SER A 230 -1.16 -16.42 -11.85
N ILE A 231 -1.68 -15.43 -11.13
CA ILE A 231 -1.04 -14.11 -10.94
C ILE A 231 -0.33 -14.16 -9.59
N GLU A 232 0.72 -14.96 -9.51
CA GLU A 232 1.53 -15.11 -8.29
C GLU A 232 2.70 -14.12 -8.25
N ARG A 233 3.10 -13.55 -9.40
CA ARG A 233 4.21 -12.60 -9.50
C ARG A 233 3.74 -11.15 -9.31
N ASP A 234 4.59 -10.35 -8.68
CA ASP A 234 4.38 -8.91 -8.45
C ASP A 234 4.44 -8.06 -9.73
N SER A 235 4.84 -8.65 -10.86
CA SER A 235 4.92 -7.96 -12.15
C SER A 235 3.57 -8.01 -12.90
N PRO A 236 3.03 -6.85 -13.33
CA PRO A 236 1.76 -6.79 -14.05
C PRO A 236 1.83 -7.33 -15.49
N TYR A 237 3.03 -7.66 -15.99
CA TYR A 237 3.29 -8.14 -17.35
C TYR A 237 3.68 -9.62 -17.42
N GLU A 238 3.86 -10.25 -16.26
CA GLU A 238 4.41 -11.60 -16.14
C GLU A 238 3.46 -12.47 -15.34
N TRP A 239 2.93 -13.51 -15.98
CA TRP A 239 2.03 -14.44 -15.32
C TRP A 239 2.62 -15.85 -15.33
N ASP A 240 2.25 -16.65 -14.34
CA ASP A 240 2.60 -18.06 -14.34
C ASP A 240 1.51 -18.84 -15.08
N LEU A 241 1.94 -19.73 -15.97
CA LEU A 241 1.09 -20.64 -16.73
C LEU A 241 1.46 -22.07 -16.36
N THR A 242 0.59 -22.72 -15.59
CA THR A 242 0.66 -24.16 -15.35
C THR A 242 0.04 -24.86 -16.55
N VAL A 243 0.87 -25.55 -17.33
CA VAL A 243 0.44 -26.14 -18.60
C VAL A 243 -0.24 -27.49 -18.36
N ASP A 244 -1.51 -27.58 -18.75
CA ASP A 244 -2.28 -28.84 -18.72
C ASP A 244 -1.95 -29.69 -19.95
N ARG A 245 -1.87 -29.06 -21.13
CA ARG A 245 -1.69 -29.74 -22.41
C ARG A 245 -1.01 -28.85 -23.46
N VAL A 246 -0.13 -29.46 -24.25
CA VAL A 246 0.37 -28.89 -25.51
C VAL A 246 -0.67 -29.12 -26.60
N VAL A 247 -1.20 -28.06 -27.19
CA VAL A 247 -2.23 -28.12 -28.24
C VAL A 247 -1.57 -28.33 -29.60
N LYS A 248 -0.53 -27.53 -29.89
CA LYS A 248 0.18 -27.57 -31.17
C LYS A 248 1.59 -27.04 -31.03
N ILE A 249 2.52 -27.61 -31.79
CA ILE A 249 3.88 -27.10 -32.00
C ILE A 249 3.98 -26.79 -33.50
N TYR A 250 4.42 -25.58 -33.82
CA TYR A 250 4.67 -25.14 -35.20
C TYR A 250 6.17 -25.23 -35.50
#